data_AF-A0A7S4KNR9-F1
#
_entry.id   AF-A0A7S4KNR9-F1
#
_cell.length_a   1.000
_cell.length_b   1.000
_cell.length_c   1.000
_cell.angle_alpha   90.00
_cell.angle_beta   90.00
_cell.angle_gamma   90.00
#
_symmetry.space_group_name_H-M   'P 1'
#
loop_
_entity.id
_entity.type
_entity.pdbx_description
1 polymer ?
#
loop_
_entity_poly.entity_id
_entity_poly.type
_entity_poly.pdbx_seq_one_letter_code
_entity_poly.pdbx_strand_id
1 'polypeptide(L)'
;ILQELGIPPEMKTSFNAGMLVVDIDCWIKRDVLKNILQWLSIRTTRPIYRLGSQPPLLLSFVPEHTELVQTQQSHLYPPLLKYTVVGEEWDTQARNCVDKWNSRKVGIVHYTGKNKPWQVIIDNKYQQNLWEQYGPKSLLPLDRPIVHAEESREEKEARREKEQQAEIEKFGRVLTFKEKEEFRKTRAEEKEERQKQRELEREMRREEKEKLREEMRKEKERKEADKMAEREKLAEQKLREREEKERERNLFKERKGQEKEAERQLRIMMKEEKEMQKEAELFQRILTNSLQKVRVYTHFLSFPFPF
;
A
#
# COMPACT_ATOMS: atom_id res chain seq x y z
N ILE A 1 16.90 -8.61 -6.27
CA ILE A 1 17.32 -9.42 -5.10
C ILE A 1 16.22 -10.36 -4.63
N LEU A 2 15.16 -9.95 -3.92
CA LEU A 2 14.12 -10.89 -3.45
C LEU A 2 13.47 -11.69 -4.61
N GLN A 3 13.17 -10.99 -5.71
CA GLN A 3 12.63 -11.59 -6.94
C GLN A 3 13.64 -12.47 -7.69
N GLU A 4 14.95 -12.16 -7.60
CA GLU A 4 16.03 -12.99 -8.17
C GLU A 4 16.27 -14.26 -7.35
N LEU A 5 15.83 -14.26 -6.09
CA LEU A 5 15.94 -15.37 -5.15
C LEU A 5 14.65 -16.21 -5.07
N GLY A 6 13.68 -15.97 -5.98
CA GLY A 6 12.43 -16.72 -6.04
C GLY A 6 11.43 -16.42 -4.92
N ILE A 7 11.65 -15.34 -4.15
CA ILE A 7 10.76 -14.94 -3.05
C ILE A 7 9.58 -14.16 -3.64
N PRO A 8 8.33 -14.55 -3.32
CA PRO A 8 7.15 -13.95 -3.91
C PRO A 8 7.04 -12.45 -3.60
N PRO A 9 6.59 -11.63 -4.56
CA PRO A 9 6.52 -10.17 -4.44
C PRO A 9 5.55 -9.69 -3.35
N GLU A 10 4.64 -10.54 -2.87
CA GLU A 10 3.76 -10.30 -1.73
C GLU A 10 4.46 -10.32 -0.35
N MET A 11 5.66 -10.93 -0.23
CA MET A 11 6.50 -10.84 0.99
C MET A 11 7.33 -9.55 1.00
N LYS A 12 6.68 -8.38 0.98
CA LYS A 12 7.34 -7.06 1.02
C LYS A 12 7.86 -6.66 2.40
N THR A 13 8.61 -7.52 3.09
CA THR A 13 9.23 -7.15 4.38
C THR A 13 10.75 -7.17 4.29
N SER A 14 11.31 -6.31 3.43
CA SER A 14 12.74 -5.96 3.54
C SER A 14 12.91 -5.01 4.73
N PHE A 15 13.62 -5.43 5.78
CA PHE A 15 14.04 -4.54 6.87
C PHE A 15 15.46 -3.99 6.65
N ASN A 16 15.75 -2.84 7.25
CA ASN A 16 17.09 -2.27 7.28
C ASN A 16 17.91 -2.98 8.37
N ALA A 17 19.06 -3.56 8.01
CA ALA A 17 19.91 -4.27 8.97
C ALA A 17 20.73 -3.35 9.90
N GLY A 18 20.67 -2.02 9.72
CA GLY A 18 21.41 -1.07 10.54
C GLY A 18 20.81 -0.82 11.93
N MET A 19 19.58 -1.28 12.16
CA MET A 19 18.91 -1.25 13.46
C MET A 19 18.08 -2.51 13.63
N LEU A 20 18.41 -3.33 14.63
CA LEU A 20 17.69 -4.56 14.95
C LEU A 20 17.46 -4.63 16.46
N VAL A 21 16.27 -5.05 16.84
CA VAL A 21 15.99 -5.52 18.20
C VAL A 21 16.00 -7.04 18.12
N VAL A 22 16.87 -7.68 18.89
CA VAL A 22 17.13 -9.12 18.80
C VAL A 22 16.78 -9.80 20.11
N ASP A 23 15.92 -10.81 20.02
CA ASP A 23 15.72 -11.79 21.09
C ASP A 23 16.78 -12.89 20.96
N ILE A 24 17.77 -12.84 21.85
CA ILE A 24 18.94 -13.74 21.84
C ILE A 24 18.51 -15.18 22.17
N ASP A 25 17.59 -15.38 23.11
CA ASP A 25 17.15 -16.71 23.50
C ASP A 25 16.39 -17.40 22.36
N CYS A 26 15.59 -16.63 21.62
CA CYS A 26 14.92 -17.12 20.42
C CYS A 26 15.92 -17.46 19.30
N TRP A 27 16.95 -16.63 19.10
CA TRP A 27 18.00 -16.89 18.10
C TRP A 27 18.79 -18.16 18.39
N ILE A 28 19.11 -18.42 19.66
CA ILE A 28 19.79 -19.64 20.10
C ILE A 28 18.88 -20.85 19.87
N LYS A 29 17.62 -20.79 20.31
CA LYS A 29 16.66 -21.90 20.18
C LYS A 29 16.39 -22.29 18.73
N ARG A 30 16.42 -21.32 17.81
CA ARG A 30 16.12 -21.52 16.38
C ARG A 30 17.37 -21.66 15.50
N ASP A 31 18.56 -21.73 16.11
CA ASP A 31 19.85 -21.88 15.41
C ASP A 31 20.07 -20.85 14.28
N VAL A 32 19.61 -19.61 14.53
CA VAL A 32 19.58 -18.53 13.53
C VAL A 32 20.99 -18.20 13.03
N LEU A 33 22.00 -18.28 13.91
CA LEU A 33 23.39 -18.04 13.57
C LEU A 33 23.88 -19.03 12.50
N LYS A 34 23.55 -20.31 12.62
CA LYS A 34 23.96 -21.33 11.65
C LYS A 34 23.33 -21.08 10.29
N ASN A 35 22.06 -20.67 10.26
CA ASN A 35 21.37 -20.32 9.01
C ASN A 35 22.04 -19.10 8.33
N ILE A 36 22.36 -18.04 9.10
CA ILE A 36 23.09 -16.88 8.60
C ILE A 36 24.46 -17.29 8.03
N LEU A 37 25.20 -18.13 8.74
CA LEU A 37 26.51 -18.62 8.29
C LEU A 37 26.41 -19.48 7.02
N GLN A 38 25.35 -20.29 6.88
CA GLN A 38 25.08 -21.04 5.65
C GLN A 38 24.86 -20.09 4.46
N TRP A 39 24.01 -19.07 4.61
CA TRP A 39 23.78 -18.07 3.55
C TRP A 39 25.02 -17.25 3.21
N LEU A 40 25.82 -16.90 4.21
CA LEU A 40 27.12 -16.25 4.01
C LEU A 40 28.11 -17.16 3.28
N SER A 41 28.14 -18.46 3.59
CA SER A 41 29.01 -19.43 2.91
C SER A 41 28.65 -19.56 1.43
N ILE A 42 27.36 -19.52 1.07
CA ILE A 42 26.90 -19.58 -0.33
C ILE A 42 27.42 -18.35 -1.11
N ARG A 43 27.47 -17.17 -0.49
CA ARG A 43 28.03 -15.97 -1.11
C ARG A 43 29.51 -16.11 -1.47
N THR A 44 30.29 -16.79 -0.62
CA THR A 44 31.74 -16.95 -0.84
C THR A 44 32.06 -17.76 -2.10
N THR A 45 31.15 -18.64 -2.50
CA THR A 45 31.29 -19.47 -3.70
C THR A 45 30.59 -18.88 -4.92
N ARG A 46 29.48 -18.14 -4.74
CA ARG A 46 28.73 -17.44 -5.80
C ARG A 46 28.16 -16.11 -5.31
N PRO A 47 28.41 -14.96 -5.97
CA PRO A 47 27.86 -13.67 -5.56
C PRO A 47 26.38 -13.56 -5.93
N ILE A 48 25.51 -14.16 -5.11
CA ILE A 48 24.06 -14.20 -5.32
C ILE A 48 23.32 -12.93 -4.87
N TYR A 49 24.02 -11.94 -4.29
CA TYR A 49 23.45 -10.66 -3.88
C TYR A 49 24.50 -9.54 -3.70
N ARG A 50 24.08 -8.27 -3.89
CA ARG A 50 24.98 -7.10 -3.96
C ARG A 50 25.16 -6.31 -2.65
N LEU A 51 24.31 -6.51 -1.65
CA LEU A 51 24.22 -5.67 -0.43
C LEU A 51 24.95 -6.22 0.82
N GLY A 52 26.03 -6.99 0.63
CA GLY A 52 26.84 -7.48 1.76
C GLY A 52 26.09 -8.45 2.68
N SER A 53 25.99 -8.14 3.98
CA SER A 53 25.39 -8.99 5.02
C SER A 53 23.87 -8.84 5.19
N GLN A 54 23.26 -7.81 4.59
CA GLN A 54 21.81 -7.58 4.67
C GLN A 54 21.00 -8.71 4.01
N PRO A 55 21.34 -9.21 2.80
CA PRO A 55 20.63 -10.32 2.19
C PRO A 55 20.67 -11.64 2.99
N PRO A 56 21.81 -12.11 3.56
CA PRO A 56 21.82 -13.28 4.43
C PRO A 56 20.89 -13.15 5.63
N LEU A 57 20.84 -11.97 6.25
CA LEU A 57 19.92 -11.71 7.35
C LEU A 57 18.47 -11.84 6.88
N LEU A 58 18.09 -11.16 5.80
CA LEU A 58 16.74 -11.26 5.24
C LEU A 58 16.36 -12.73 4.94
N LEU A 59 17.24 -13.47 4.26
CA LEU A 59 16.99 -14.86 3.87
C LEU A 59 16.87 -15.82 5.05
N SER A 60 17.59 -15.54 6.15
CA SER A 60 17.51 -16.36 7.37
C SER A 60 16.16 -16.21 8.10
N PHE A 61 15.36 -15.19 7.77
CA PHE A 61 14.07 -14.93 8.41
C PHE A 61 12.83 -15.11 7.50
N VAL A 62 13.01 -15.39 6.20
CA VAL A 62 11.92 -15.39 5.21
C VAL A 62 11.06 -16.68 5.12
N PRO A 63 11.47 -17.89 5.54
CA PRO A 63 10.57 -19.06 5.40
C PRO A 63 9.72 -19.40 6.65
N GLU A 64 10.23 -19.20 7.88
CA GLU A 64 9.62 -19.77 9.10
C GLU A 64 9.57 -18.79 10.30
N HIS A 65 9.98 -17.54 10.09
CA HIS A 65 10.30 -16.61 11.19
C HIS A 65 9.64 -15.24 11.03
N THR A 66 8.46 -15.20 10.40
CA THR A 66 7.61 -14.01 10.30
C THR A 66 7.28 -13.36 11.65
N GLU A 67 7.26 -14.13 12.75
CA GLU A 67 7.10 -13.62 14.11
C GLU A 67 8.36 -12.92 14.67
N LEU A 68 9.57 -13.32 14.25
CA LEU A 68 10.82 -12.68 14.67
C LEU A 68 11.05 -11.33 13.98
N VAL A 69 10.46 -11.14 12.80
CA VAL A 69 10.50 -9.90 12.01
C VAL A 69 9.14 -9.21 12.05
N GLN A 70 8.38 -9.39 13.14
CA GLN A 70 7.18 -8.59 13.37
C GLN A 70 7.55 -7.19 13.90
N THR A 71 8.31 -6.47 13.08
CA THR A 71 8.43 -5.02 13.16
C THR A 71 7.79 -4.41 11.92
N GLN A 72 6.53 -4.07 12.09
CA GLN A 72 5.99 -2.77 11.68
C GLN A 72 5.76 -2.53 10.18
N GLN A 73 4.93 -3.36 9.56
CA GLN A 73 4.03 -2.91 8.48
C GLN A 73 2.54 -3.19 8.73
N SER A 74 2.16 -3.68 9.93
CA SER A 74 0.75 -3.71 10.34
C SER A 74 0.45 -2.62 11.38
N HIS A 75 -0.70 -1.99 11.21
CA HIS A 75 -1.19 -0.78 11.88
C HIS A 75 -1.49 -0.91 13.39
N LEU A 76 -0.70 -1.66 14.17
CA LEU A 76 -1.11 -2.07 15.53
C LEU A 76 -0.04 -1.98 16.64
N TYR A 77 0.95 -1.09 16.54
CA TYR A 77 1.76 -0.68 17.71
C TYR A 77 2.26 0.78 17.59
N PRO A 78 1.72 1.74 18.38
CA PRO A 78 2.47 2.93 18.79
C PRO A 78 3.39 2.52 19.95
N PRO A 79 4.73 2.76 19.96
CA PRO A 79 5.39 4.02 19.64
C PRO A 79 6.81 3.87 18.99
N LEU A 80 7.07 2.83 18.18
CA LEU A 80 8.41 2.64 17.55
C LEU A 80 8.61 3.42 16.24
N LEU A 81 7.55 3.98 15.65
CA LEU A 81 7.64 4.92 14.52
C LEU A 81 8.38 6.24 14.84
N LYS A 82 8.79 6.47 16.10
CA LYS A 82 9.66 7.60 16.51
C LYS A 82 11.14 7.40 16.15
N TYR A 83 11.55 6.23 15.66
CA TYR A 83 12.94 5.92 15.34
C TYR A 83 13.14 5.83 13.82
N THR A 84 12.77 6.89 13.10
CA THR A 84 12.91 6.93 11.64
C THR A 84 14.37 7.01 11.22
N VAL A 85 14.86 5.93 10.60
CA VAL A 85 16.14 5.83 9.88
C VAL A 85 16.09 6.79 8.68
N VAL A 86 17.11 7.63 8.46
CA VAL A 86 17.20 8.52 7.29
C VAL A 86 18.41 8.14 6.44
N GLY A 87 18.15 7.55 5.28
CA GLY A 87 19.17 7.11 4.32
C GLY A 87 19.01 7.72 2.93
N GLU A 88 20.12 7.89 2.18
CA GLU A 88 20.15 8.62 0.89
C GLU A 88 19.31 8.02 -0.24
N GLU A 89 19.02 6.72 -0.25
CA GLU A 89 18.24 6.10 -1.35
C GLU A 89 16.73 6.19 -1.14
N TRP A 90 16.27 7.12 -0.30
CA TRP A 90 14.88 7.55 -0.37
C TRP A 90 14.71 8.47 -1.57
N ASP A 91 14.24 7.83 -2.64
CA ASP A 91 13.79 8.41 -3.90
C ASP A 91 13.20 9.81 -3.74
N THR A 92 13.47 10.66 -4.73
CA THR A 92 13.07 12.05 -4.93
C THR A 92 11.66 12.48 -4.49
N GLN A 93 10.71 11.56 -4.24
CA GLN A 93 9.45 11.83 -3.54
C GLN A 93 9.60 12.17 -2.04
N ALA A 94 10.67 11.71 -1.39
CA ALA A 94 10.90 11.78 0.05
C ALA A 94 11.86 12.88 0.50
N ARG A 95 12.33 13.75 -0.41
CA ARG A 95 12.88 15.07 0.01
C ARG A 95 11.91 15.82 0.93
N ASN A 96 10.62 15.54 0.80
CA ASN A 96 9.55 16.08 1.64
C ASN A 96 9.38 15.38 3.00
N CYS A 97 10.06 14.27 3.30
CA CYS A 97 9.78 13.49 4.52
C CYS A 97 10.60 13.97 5.73
N VAL A 98 11.85 14.39 5.52
CA VAL A 98 12.67 14.99 6.59
C VAL A 98 12.16 16.40 6.93
N ASP A 99 11.69 17.15 5.92
CA ASP A 99 11.09 18.48 6.13
C ASP A 99 9.66 18.42 6.70
N LYS A 100 8.83 17.41 6.36
CA LYS A 100 7.49 17.26 6.93
C LYS A 100 7.46 16.62 8.31
N TRP A 101 8.48 15.85 8.69
CA TRP A 101 8.50 15.12 9.96
C TRP A 101 9.58 15.64 10.90
N ASN A 102 9.39 16.88 11.35
CA ASN A 102 9.92 17.47 12.59
C ASN A 102 11.16 16.73 13.15
N SER A 103 12.33 17.06 12.62
CA SER A 103 13.66 16.55 12.97
C SER A 103 13.94 16.41 14.47
N ARG A 104 13.21 17.13 15.33
CA ARG A 104 13.25 17.02 16.79
C ARG A 104 12.63 15.74 17.37
N LYS A 105 12.06 14.86 16.55
CA LYS A 105 11.34 13.64 17.00
C LYS A 105 11.99 12.32 16.59
N VAL A 106 13.14 12.35 15.92
CA VAL A 106 13.86 11.14 15.50
C VAL A 106 14.77 10.66 16.62
N GLY A 107 14.59 9.44 17.10
CA GLY A 107 15.42 8.89 18.18
C GLY A 107 16.79 8.34 17.75
N ILE A 108 16.95 7.92 16.49
CA ILE A 108 18.21 7.37 15.95
C ILE A 108 18.40 7.83 14.50
N VAL A 109 19.58 8.38 14.19
CA VAL A 109 19.98 8.75 12.83
C VAL A 109 20.97 7.72 12.31
N HIS A 110 20.65 7.12 11.16
CA HIS A 110 21.50 6.13 10.50
C HIS A 110 21.95 6.66 9.14
N TYR A 111 23.19 7.14 9.06
CA TYR A 111 23.78 7.65 7.81
C TYR A 111 24.10 6.53 6.81
N THR A 112 23.09 6.01 6.11
CA THR A 112 23.31 5.04 5.01
C THR A 112 23.77 5.74 3.73
N GLY A 113 24.23 4.97 2.73
CA GLY A 113 24.67 5.53 1.45
C GLY A 113 26.15 5.92 1.43
N LYS A 114 26.56 6.58 0.35
CA LYS A 114 27.96 6.90 0.08
C LYS A 114 28.38 8.22 0.71
N ASN A 115 27.46 9.16 0.87
CA ASN A 115 27.75 10.49 1.39
C ASN A 115 27.61 10.47 2.91
N LYS A 116 28.75 10.30 3.57
CA LYS A 116 28.82 10.27 5.03
C LYS A 116 29.02 11.69 5.57
N PRO A 117 28.43 12.04 6.72
CA PRO A 117 28.53 13.38 7.27
C PRO A 117 29.95 13.78 7.72
N TRP A 118 30.88 12.82 7.81
CA TRP A 118 32.30 13.07 8.05
C TRP A 118 33.13 13.21 6.76
N GLN A 119 32.51 13.19 5.58
CA GLN A 119 33.18 13.46 4.31
C GLN A 119 33.17 14.96 3.98
N VAL A 120 34.16 15.41 3.22
CA VAL A 120 34.41 16.83 2.92
C VAL A 120 33.32 17.47 2.04
N ILE A 121 32.55 16.67 1.30
CA ILE A 121 31.54 17.14 0.35
C ILE A 121 30.23 16.41 0.65
N ILE A 122 29.26 17.12 1.22
CA ILE A 122 27.92 16.59 1.51
C ILE A 122 26.88 17.61 1.03
N ASP A 123 25.92 17.16 0.22
CA ASP A 123 24.81 17.98 -0.30
C ASP A 123 23.61 18.06 0.68
N ASN A 124 23.81 17.60 1.92
CA ASN A 124 22.77 17.43 2.93
C ASN A 124 23.16 18.09 4.26
N LYS A 125 22.77 19.37 4.40
CA LYS A 125 23.04 20.22 5.57
C LYS A 125 22.48 19.64 6.88
N TYR A 126 21.40 18.86 6.83
CA TYR A 126 20.79 18.27 8.03
C TYR A 126 21.70 17.20 8.66
N GLN A 127 22.27 16.35 7.82
CA GLN A 127 23.14 15.26 8.26
C GLN A 127 24.45 15.79 8.85
N GLN A 128 24.98 16.85 8.25
CA GLN A 128 26.22 17.50 8.69
C GLN A 128 26.05 18.18 10.06
N ASN A 129 25.01 18.99 10.26
CA ASN A 129 24.82 19.73 11.51
C ASN A 129 24.69 18.81 12.75
N LEU A 130 23.96 17.70 12.62
CA LEU A 130 23.83 16.73 13.73
C LEU A 130 25.12 15.98 14.01
N TRP A 131 25.88 15.64 12.97
CA TRP A 131 27.17 14.98 13.13
C TRP A 131 28.22 15.92 13.73
N GLU A 132 28.24 17.19 13.35
CA GLU A 132 29.16 18.19 13.93
C GLU A 132 28.91 18.40 15.42
N GLN A 133 27.66 18.29 15.86
CA GLN A 133 27.29 18.47 17.27
C GLN A 133 27.74 17.30 18.17
N TYR A 134 27.62 16.05 17.69
CA TYR A 134 27.81 14.85 18.52
C TYR A 134 28.98 13.97 18.08
N GLY A 135 29.52 14.19 16.89
CA GLY A 135 30.63 13.46 16.32
C GLY A 135 31.95 13.79 17.02
N PRO A 136 32.90 12.85 17.07
CA PRO A 136 34.21 13.09 17.66
C PRO A 136 34.93 14.19 16.87
N LYS A 137 35.38 15.24 17.57
CA LYS A 137 36.06 16.40 16.96
C LYS A 137 37.33 16.04 16.20
N SER A 138 37.94 14.89 16.51
CA SER A 138 39.09 14.34 15.80
C SER A 138 38.78 13.81 14.39
N LEU A 139 37.50 13.51 14.12
CA LEU A 139 37.01 13.10 12.80
C LEU A 139 36.37 14.26 12.03
N LEU A 140 36.24 15.43 12.66
CA LEU A 140 35.96 16.66 11.93
C LEU A 140 37.23 17.02 11.15
N PRO A 141 37.12 17.47 9.89
CA PRO A 141 38.29 17.91 9.14
C PRO A 141 38.99 19.04 9.90
N LEU A 142 40.08 18.72 10.60
CA LEU A 142 40.93 19.69 11.27
C LEU A 142 41.49 20.63 10.19
N ASP A 143 41.17 21.92 10.33
CA ASP A 143 41.80 23.04 9.65
C ASP A 143 41.76 23.06 8.11
N ARG A 144 40.61 22.72 7.50
CA ARG A 144 40.34 23.20 6.13
C ARG A 144 39.10 24.07 6.11
N PRO A 145 39.17 25.30 5.55
CA PRO A 145 37.99 26.11 5.36
C PRO A 145 36.97 25.28 4.59
N ILE A 146 35.73 25.29 5.08
CA ILE A 146 34.58 24.70 4.40
C ILE A 146 34.59 25.31 3.00
N VAL A 147 34.99 24.52 2.00
CA VAL A 147 34.92 24.94 0.61
C VAL A 147 33.43 24.88 0.26
N HIS A 148 32.72 25.96 0.58
CA HIS A 148 31.45 26.26 -0.03
C HIS A 148 31.72 26.51 -1.52
N ALA A 149 31.75 25.46 -2.31
CA ALA A 149 31.70 25.59 -3.75
C ALA A 149 31.00 24.37 -4.32
N GLU A 150 29.68 24.47 -4.46
CA GLU A 150 29.15 24.19 -5.79
C GLU A 150 29.96 25.10 -6.72
N GLU A 151 31.11 24.63 -7.22
CA GLU A 151 31.74 25.34 -8.34
C GLU A 151 30.65 25.34 -9.41
N SER A 152 30.07 26.51 -9.66
CA SER A 152 29.00 26.65 -10.61
C SER A 152 29.51 26.11 -11.95
N ARG A 153 28.61 25.68 -12.83
CA ARG A 153 29.03 25.25 -14.17
C ARG A 153 29.91 26.31 -14.86
N GLU A 154 29.67 27.58 -14.55
CA GLU A 154 30.43 28.74 -15.00
C GLU A 154 31.83 28.81 -14.34
N GLU A 155 31.98 28.51 -13.06
CA GLU A 155 33.30 28.46 -12.39
C GLU A 155 34.17 27.30 -12.90
N LYS A 156 33.56 26.14 -13.17
CA LYS A 156 34.27 25.01 -13.82
C LYS A 156 34.68 25.34 -15.25
N GLU A 157 33.83 26.06 -15.99
CA GLU A 157 34.16 26.53 -17.33
C GLU A 157 35.25 27.61 -17.29
N ALA A 158 35.20 28.56 -16.37
CA ALA A 158 36.23 29.57 -16.18
C ALA A 158 37.59 28.97 -15.77
N ARG A 159 37.59 27.92 -14.95
CA ARG A 159 38.82 27.20 -14.60
C ARG A 159 39.40 26.44 -15.80
N ARG A 160 38.55 25.76 -16.58
CA ARG A 160 38.97 25.11 -17.84
C ARG A 160 39.48 26.12 -18.86
N GLU A 161 38.86 27.29 -18.97
CA GLU A 161 39.33 28.38 -19.84
C GLU A 161 40.69 28.92 -19.37
N LYS A 162 40.91 29.09 -18.05
CA LYS A 162 42.22 29.45 -17.49
C LYS A 162 43.28 28.39 -17.73
N GLU A 163 42.96 27.11 -17.53
CA GLU A 163 43.87 25.98 -17.79
C GLU A 163 44.21 25.89 -19.28
N GLN A 164 43.24 26.08 -20.17
CA GLN A 164 43.46 26.13 -21.62
C GLN A 164 44.28 27.34 -22.05
N GLN A 165 44.07 28.51 -21.44
CA GLN A 165 44.86 29.71 -21.72
C GLN A 165 46.33 29.50 -21.31
N ALA A 166 46.56 28.86 -20.15
CA ALA A 166 47.90 28.51 -19.68
C ALA A 166 48.57 27.45 -20.58
N GLU A 167 47.80 26.50 -21.12
CA GLU A 167 48.29 25.51 -22.08
C GLU A 167 48.66 26.15 -23.43
N ILE A 168 47.86 27.09 -23.93
CA ILE A 168 48.15 27.90 -25.12
C ILE A 168 49.41 28.75 -24.91
N GLU A 169 49.59 29.34 -23.73
CA GLU A 169 50.76 30.14 -23.39
C GLU A 169 52.03 29.28 -23.23
N LYS A 170 51.86 28.03 -22.78
CA LYS A 170 52.94 27.04 -22.67
C LYS A 170 53.37 26.49 -24.04
N PHE A 171 52.43 26.16 -24.93
CA PHE A 171 52.71 25.73 -26.31
C PHE A 171 53.13 26.91 -27.20
N GLY A 172 52.69 28.12 -26.89
CA GLY A 172 52.99 29.35 -27.63
C GLY A 172 54.45 29.79 -27.60
N ARG A 173 55.31 29.17 -26.78
CA ARG A 173 56.78 29.39 -26.83
C ARG A 173 57.46 28.65 -27.98
N VAL A 174 56.76 27.73 -28.66
CA VAL A 174 57.33 26.84 -29.70
C VAL A 174 56.75 27.11 -31.10
N LEU A 175 55.60 27.80 -31.20
CA LEU A 175 54.88 28.01 -32.47
C LEU A 175 55.08 29.41 -33.06
N THR A 176 55.14 29.50 -34.38
CA THR A 176 55.20 30.74 -35.16
C THR A 176 53.89 31.53 -35.09
N PHE A 177 53.92 32.82 -35.43
CA PHE A 177 52.73 33.69 -35.38
C PHE A 177 51.57 33.18 -36.26
N LYS A 178 51.87 32.59 -37.42
CA LYS A 178 50.85 32.01 -38.33
C LYS A 178 50.16 30.79 -37.74
N GLU A 179 50.92 29.87 -37.13
CA GLU A 179 50.37 28.67 -36.48
C GLU A 179 49.49 29.03 -35.27
N LYS A 180 49.78 30.15 -34.59
CA LYS A 180 48.95 30.67 -33.49
C LYS A 180 47.60 31.21 -33.98
N GLU A 181 47.56 31.86 -35.14
CA GLU A 181 46.28 32.33 -35.71
C GLU A 181 45.41 31.18 -36.20
N GLU A 182 46.00 30.18 -36.88
CA GLU A 182 45.27 28.99 -37.32
C GLU A 182 44.70 28.22 -36.13
N PHE A 183 45.50 27.97 -35.09
CA PHE A 183 45.03 27.30 -33.88
C PHE A 183 43.87 28.04 -33.19
N ARG A 184 43.91 29.38 -33.16
CA ARG A 184 42.82 30.21 -32.62
C ARG A 184 41.55 30.09 -33.45
N LYS A 185 41.65 30.04 -34.77
CA LYS A 185 40.48 29.84 -35.66
C LYS A 185 39.86 28.46 -35.46
N THR A 186 40.66 27.40 -35.48
CA THR A 186 40.14 26.02 -35.28
C THR A 186 39.47 25.85 -33.93
N ARG A 187 40.06 26.42 -32.85
CA ARG A 187 39.44 26.39 -31.51
C ARG A 187 38.14 27.20 -31.43
N ALA A 188 38.05 28.32 -32.14
CA ALA A 188 36.83 29.13 -32.19
C ALA A 188 35.69 28.37 -32.90
N GLU A 189 36.01 27.71 -34.01
CA GLU A 189 35.08 26.84 -34.75
C GLU A 189 34.61 25.65 -33.90
N GLU A 190 35.53 24.95 -33.21
CA GLU A 190 35.18 23.87 -32.27
C GLU A 190 34.29 24.36 -31.11
N LYS A 191 34.52 25.59 -30.61
CA LYS A 191 33.71 26.18 -29.53
C LYS A 191 32.30 26.47 -30.04
N GLU A 192 32.16 27.00 -31.25
CA GLU A 192 30.86 27.27 -31.88
C GLU A 192 30.09 25.97 -32.16
N GLU A 193 30.75 24.93 -32.67
CA GLU A 193 30.12 23.64 -32.93
C GLU A 193 29.66 22.96 -31.63
N ARG A 194 30.48 22.98 -30.58
CA ARG A 194 30.09 22.49 -29.25
C ARG A 194 28.91 23.26 -28.67
N GLN A 195 28.82 24.58 -28.93
CA GLN A 195 27.69 25.37 -28.48
C GLN A 195 26.40 24.97 -29.21
N LYS A 196 26.45 24.81 -30.54
CA LYS A 196 25.32 24.33 -31.35
C LYS A 196 24.84 22.94 -30.90
N GLN A 197 25.76 22.00 -30.65
CA GLN A 197 25.42 20.68 -30.14
C GLN A 197 24.73 20.73 -28.76
N ARG A 198 25.20 21.60 -27.86
CA ARG A 198 24.58 21.79 -26.54
C ARG A 198 23.19 22.40 -26.62
N GLU A 199 22.96 23.31 -27.56
CA GLU A 199 21.64 23.91 -27.79
C GLU A 199 20.66 22.87 -28.34
N LEU A 200 21.07 22.07 -29.32
CA LEU A 200 20.28 20.96 -29.85
C LEU A 200 19.94 19.93 -28.75
N GLU A 201 20.91 19.54 -27.92
CA GLU A 201 20.68 18.61 -26.82
C GLU A 201 19.69 19.18 -25.77
N ARG A 202 19.76 20.49 -25.50
CA ARG A 202 18.82 21.17 -24.60
C ARG A 202 17.41 21.17 -25.18
N GLU A 203 17.26 21.35 -26.48
CA GLU A 203 15.98 21.34 -27.17
C GLU A 203 15.36 19.93 -27.16
N MET A 204 16.12 18.91 -27.53
CA MET A 204 15.64 17.51 -27.45
C MET A 204 15.21 17.13 -26.02
N ARG A 205 15.98 17.51 -25.00
CA ARG A 205 15.62 17.27 -23.60
C ARG A 205 14.36 18.05 -23.16
N ARG A 206 14.07 19.20 -23.78
CA ARG A 206 12.81 19.95 -23.51
C ARG A 206 11.63 19.22 -24.13
N GLU A 207 11.74 18.77 -25.37
CA GLU A 207 10.71 18.00 -26.06
C GLU A 207 10.42 16.67 -25.34
N GLU A 208 11.45 15.94 -24.91
CA GLU A 208 11.27 14.70 -24.14
C GLU A 208 10.54 14.94 -22.82
N LYS A 209 10.90 16.02 -22.10
CA LYS A 209 10.21 16.40 -20.86
C LYS A 209 8.77 16.80 -21.10
N GLU A 210 8.47 17.46 -22.22
CA GLU A 210 7.10 17.84 -22.58
C GLU A 210 6.27 16.61 -22.93
N LYS A 211 6.80 15.68 -23.74
CA LYS A 211 6.17 14.39 -24.04
C LYS A 211 5.87 13.59 -22.77
N LEU A 212 6.84 13.49 -21.86
CA LEU A 212 6.66 12.80 -20.59
C LEU A 212 5.57 13.46 -19.72
N ARG A 213 5.51 14.81 -19.69
CA ARG A 213 4.45 15.53 -18.98
C ARG A 213 3.07 15.26 -19.57
N GLU A 214 2.97 15.19 -20.89
CA GLU A 214 1.71 14.89 -21.58
C GLU A 214 1.25 13.45 -21.32
N GLU A 215 2.17 12.48 -21.34
CA GLU A 215 1.89 11.09 -20.99
C GLU A 215 1.40 10.96 -19.54
N MET A 216 2.08 11.60 -18.60
CA MET A 216 1.67 11.64 -17.19
C MET A 216 0.29 12.28 -17.01
N ARG A 217 -0.06 13.30 -17.80
CA ARG A 217 -1.39 13.92 -17.78
C ARG A 217 -2.46 12.93 -18.29
N LYS A 218 -2.21 12.27 -19.42
CA LYS A 218 -3.11 11.26 -19.99
C LYS A 218 -3.31 10.07 -19.04
N GLU A 219 -2.24 9.62 -18.38
CA GLU A 219 -2.33 8.54 -17.39
C GLU A 219 -3.16 8.95 -16.18
N LYS A 220 -3.00 10.19 -15.69
CA LYS A 220 -3.81 10.72 -14.60
C LYS A 220 -5.29 10.81 -14.97
N GLU A 221 -5.60 11.30 -16.17
CA GLU A 221 -6.97 11.38 -16.69
C GLU A 221 -7.61 9.99 -16.81
N ARG A 222 -6.86 8.98 -17.31
CA ARG A 222 -7.33 7.57 -17.35
C ARG A 222 -7.62 7.04 -15.94
N LYS A 223 -6.71 7.24 -14.99
CA LYS A 223 -6.90 6.81 -13.60
C LYS A 223 -8.09 7.49 -12.92
N GLU A 224 -8.38 8.74 -13.25
CA GLU A 224 -9.56 9.45 -12.76
C GLU A 224 -10.86 8.93 -13.41
N ALA A 225 -10.84 8.65 -14.71
CA ALA A 225 -11.97 8.03 -15.43
C ALA A 225 -12.30 6.63 -14.88
N ASP A 226 -11.29 5.79 -14.64
CA ASP A 226 -11.48 4.45 -14.06
C ASP A 226 -12.11 4.52 -12.66
N LYS A 227 -11.65 5.46 -11.83
CA LYS A 227 -12.24 5.70 -10.49
C LYS A 227 -13.68 6.19 -10.56
N MET A 228 -14.03 7.01 -11.56
CA MET A 228 -15.41 7.44 -11.77
C MET A 228 -16.30 6.28 -12.20
N ALA A 229 -15.84 5.45 -13.14
CA ALA A 229 -16.57 4.26 -13.58
C ALA A 229 -16.78 3.24 -12.45
N GLU A 230 -15.80 3.06 -11.56
CA GLU A 230 -15.93 2.20 -10.38
C GLU A 230 -16.97 2.75 -9.39
N ARG A 231 -16.98 4.06 -9.16
CA ARG A 231 -17.99 4.72 -8.31
C ARG A 231 -19.40 4.60 -8.88
N GLU A 232 -19.55 4.71 -10.19
CA GLU A 232 -20.83 4.56 -10.89
C GLU A 232 -21.35 3.13 -10.76
N LYS A 233 -20.52 2.12 -11.03
CA LYS A 233 -20.87 0.70 -10.82
C LYS A 233 -21.30 0.41 -9.38
N LEU A 234 -20.57 0.97 -8.40
CA LEU A 234 -20.93 0.82 -6.99
C LEU A 234 -22.25 1.51 -6.65
N ALA A 235 -22.56 2.65 -7.26
CA ALA A 235 -23.83 3.35 -7.08
C ALA A 235 -24.99 2.55 -7.67
N GLU A 236 -24.83 1.99 -8.87
CA GLU A 236 -25.82 1.11 -9.50
C GLU A 236 -26.09 -0.14 -8.67
N GLN A 237 -25.04 -0.79 -8.15
CA GLN A 237 -25.19 -1.96 -7.28
C GLN A 237 -26.00 -1.61 -6.02
N LYS A 238 -25.67 -0.49 -5.36
CA LYS A 238 -26.42 -0.03 -4.17
C LYS A 238 -27.87 0.30 -4.48
N LEU A 239 -28.17 0.79 -5.69
CA LEU A 239 -29.53 1.05 -6.12
C LEU A 239 -30.30 -0.27 -6.29
N ARG A 240 -29.71 -1.27 -6.96
CA ARG A 240 -30.32 -2.60 -7.12
C ARG A 240 -30.59 -3.28 -5.77
N GLU A 241 -29.64 -3.21 -4.84
CA GLU A 241 -29.82 -3.75 -3.48
C GLU A 241 -30.96 -3.06 -2.71
N ARG A 242 -31.17 -1.75 -2.94
CA ARG A 242 -32.30 -1.02 -2.34
C ARG A 242 -33.63 -1.45 -2.93
N GLU A 243 -33.70 -1.57 -4.25
CA GLU A 243 -34.91 -2.03 -4.96
C GLU A 243 -35.28 -3.46 -4.56
N GLU A 244 -34.30 -4.35 -4.42
CA GLU A 244 -34.52 -5.72 -3.97
C GLU A 244 -35.07 -5.78 -2.55
N LYS A 245 -34.47 -5.02 -1.61
CA LYS A 245 -34.99 -4.89 -0.24
C LYS A 245 -36.40 -4.32 -0.20
N GLU A 246 -36.75 -3.40 -1.09
CA GLU A 246 -38.10 -2.87 -1.18
C GLU A 246 -39.09 -3.91 -1.71
N ARG A 247 -38.71 -4.70 -2.73
CA ARG A 247 -39.50 -5.82 -3.22
C ARG A 247 -39.75 -6.87 -2.13
N GLU A 248 -38.73 -7.24 -1.37
CA GLU A 248 -38.86 -8.17 -0.24
C GLU A 248 -39.82 -7.64 0.83
N ARG A 249 -39.74 -6.35 1.16
CA ARG A 249 -40.66 -5.71 2.12
C ARG A 249 -42.11 -5.74 1.61
N ASN A 250 -42.33 -5.54 0.32
CA ASN A 250 -43.66 -5.59 -0.27
C ASN A 250 -44.22 -7.02 -0.27
N LEU A 251 -43.41 -8.01 -0.67
CA LEU A 251 -43.76 -9.44 -0.60
C LEU A 251 -44.09 -9.86 0.84
N PHE A 252 -43.33 -9.39 1.83
CA PHE A 252 -43.59 -9.67 3.24
C PHE A 252 -44.94 -9.10 3.69
N LYS A 253 -45.26 -7.86 3.30
CA LYS A 253 -46.57 -7.24 3.60
C LYS A 253 -47.72 -8.01 2.97
N GLU A 254 -47.55 -8.45 1.72
CA GLU A 254 -48.56 -9.23 1.00
C GLU A 254 -48.82 -10.59 1.67
N ARG A 255 -47.77 -11.34 2.02
CA ARG A 255 -47.88 -12.60 2.76
C ARG A 255 -48.60 -12.42 4.09
N LYS A 256 -48.26 -11.37 4.84
CA LYS A 256 -48.93 -11.05 6.11
C LYS A 256 -50.41 -10.67 5.91
N GLY A 257 -50.75 -10.06 4.78
CA GLY A 257 -52.13 -9.80 4.38
C GLY A 257 -52.91 -11.08 4.09
N GLN A 258 -52.32 -11.98 3.31
CA GLN A 258 -52.89 -13.29 2.98
C GLN A 258 -53.08 -14.16 4.23
N GLU A 259 -52.11 -14.17 5.15
CA GLU A 259 -52.17 -14.88 6.42
C GLU A 259 -53.35 -14.40 7.28
N LYS A 260 -53.53 -13.08 7.40
CA LYS A 260 -54.68 -12.51 8.13
C LYS A 260 -56.02 -12.85 7.49
N GLU A 261 -56.10 -12.87 6.17
CA GLU A 261 -57.33 -13.26 5.48
C GLU A 261 -57.61 -14.76 5.67
N ALA A 262 -56.58 -15.62 5.60
CA ALA A 262 -56.70 -17.04 5.89
C ALA A 262 -57.17 -17.30 7.34
N GLU A 263 -56.62 -16.58 8.32
CA GLU A 263 -57.09 -16.63 9.72
C GLU A 263 -58.56 -16.21 9.84
N ARG A 264 -58.99 -15.20 9.09
CA ARG A 264 -60.39 -14.75 9.08
C ARG A 264 -61.32 -15.81 8.50
N GLN A 265 -60.95 -16.42 7.38
CA GLN A 265 -61.71 -17.50 6.75
C GLN A 265 -61.81 -18.71 7.69
N LEU A 266 -60.71 -19.10 8.33
CA LEU A 266 -60.70 -20.18 9.32
C LEU A 266 -61.65 -19.90 10.49
N ARG A 267 -61.69 -18.66 11.00
CA ARG A 267 -62.64 -18.27 12.07
C ARG A 267 -64.10 -18.37 11.63
N ILE A 268 -64.40 -18.05 10.37
CA ILE A 268 -65.75 -18.17 9.81
C ILE A 268 -66.12 -19.66 9.73
N MET A 269 -65.26 -20.50 9.15
CA MET A 269 -65.49 -21.95 9.06
C MET A 269 -65.70 -22.59 10.45
N MET A 270 -64.87 -22.25 11.42
CA MET A 270 -65.00 -22.74 12.81
C MET A 270 -66.33 -22.30 13.47
N LYS A 271 -66.89 -21.16 13.06
CA LYS A 271 -68.18 -20.67 13.57
C LYS A 271 -69.34 -21.45 12.93
N GLU A 272 -69.27 -21.69 11.61
CA GLU A 272 -70.24 -22.49 10.88
C GLU A 272 -70.26 -23.94 11.36
N GLU A 273 -69.08 -24.54 11.60
CA GLU A 273 -68.97 -25.89 12.16
C GLU A 273 -69.63 -25.99 13.54
N LYS A 274 -69.44 -24.99 14.41
CA LYS A 274 -70.10 -24.94 15.72
C LYS A 274 -71.62 -24.80 15.61
N GLU A 275 -72.13 -24.04 14.66
CA GLU A 275 -73.58 -23.94 14.42
C GLU A 275 -74.14 -25.28 13.89
N MET A 276 -73.46 -25.93 12.94
CA MET A 276 -73.84 -27.27 12.47
C MET A 276 -73.83 -28.31 13.59
N GLN A 277 -72.85 -28.27 14.49
CA GLN A 277 -72.80 -29.15 15.66
C GLN A 277 -74.01 -28.92 16.59
N LYS A 278 -74.38 -27.66 16.86
CA LYS A 278 -75.59 -27.34 17.65
C LYS A 278 -76.86 -27.83 16.98
N GLU A 279 -77.00 -27.66 15.66
CA GLU A 279 -78.14 -28.17 14.91
C GLU A 279 -78.22 -29.70 14.95
N ALA A 280 -77.08 -30.37 14.80
CA ALA A 280 -76.99 -31.83 14.91
C ALA A 280 -77.37 -32.32 16.32
N GLU A 281 -76.91 -31.64 17.38
CA GLU A 281 -77.30 -31.93 18.77
C GLU A 281 -78.81 -31.73 19.00
N LEU A 282 -79.39 -30.64 18.44
CA LEU A 282 -80.81 -30.38 18.52
C LEU A 282 -81.61 -31.48 17.80
N PHE A 283 -81.18 -31.88 16.61
CA PHE A 283 -81.80 -32.95 15.84
C PHE A 283 -81.75 -34.29 16.58
N GLN A 284 -80.59 -34.63 17.17
CA GLN A 284 -80.44 -35.82 18.02
C GLN A 284 -81.38 -35.80 19.23
N ARG A 285 -81.56 -34.64 19.89
CA ARG A 285 -82.52 -34.46 20.98
C ARG A 285 -83.98 -34.66 20.53
N ILE A 286 -84.34 -34.16 19.35
CA ILE A 286 -85.69 -34.35 18.79
C ILE A 286 -85.95 -35.83 18.48
N LEU A 287 -84.98 -36.53 17.89
CA LEU A 287 -85.08 -37.96 17.59
C LEU A 287 -85.21 -38.80 18.87
N THR A 288 -84.40 -38.53 19.89
CA THR A 288 -84.48 -39.26 21.17
C THR A 288 -85.82 -39.04 21.88
N ASN A 289 -86.35 -37.81 21.88
CA ASN A 289 -87.66 -37.50 22.48
C ASN A 289 -88.83 -38.14 21.71
N SER A 290 -88.77 -38.18 20.38
CA SER A 290 -89.82 -38.81 19.57
C SER A 290 -89.80 -40.34 19.70
N LEU A 291 -88.62 -40.97 19.76
CA LEU A 291 -88.47 -42.40 20.07
C LEU A 291 -89.01 -42.74 21.47
N GLN A 292 -88.79 -41.90 22.48
CA GLN A 292 -89.39 -42.09 23.81
C GLN A 292 -90.93 -42.05 23.75
N LYS A 293 -91.53 -41.12 23.01
CA LYS A 293 -93.00 -41.08 22.83
C LYS A 293 -93.54 -42.34 22.16
N VAL A 294 -92.88 -42.86 21.12
CA VAL A 294 -93.28 -44.12 20.47
C VAL A 294 -93.19 -45.33 21.42
N ARG A 295 -92.19 -45.35 22.32
CA ARG A 295 -92.07 -46.37 23.37
C ARG A 295 -93.23 -46.36 24.37
N VAL A 296 -93.78 -45.19 24.67
CA VAL A 296 -94.95 -45.05 25.56
C VAL A 296 -96.23 -45.59 24.89
N TYR A 297 -96.42 -45.36 23.59
CA TYR A 297 -97.59 -45.88 22.85
C TYR A 297 -97.55 -47.40 22.63
N THR A 298 -96.37 -48.00 22.51
CA THR A 298 -96.22 -49.47 22.37
C THR A 298 -96.51 -50.22 23.69
N HIS A 299 -96.29 -49.59 24.84
CA HIS A 299 -96.75 -50.14 26.13
C HIS A 299 -98.27 -50.03 26.33
N PHE A 300 -98.95 -49.10 25.64
CA PHE A 300 -100.42 -48.98 25.73
C PHE A 300 -101.17 -49.99 24.84
N LEU A 301 -100.54 -50.52 23.79
CA LEU A 301 -101.13 -51.54 22.91
C LEU A 301 -100.86 -52.99 23.36
N SER A 302 -100.21 -53.17 24.50
CA SER A 302 -99.95 -54.47 25.14
C SER A 302 -100.86 -54.73 26.34
N PHE A 303 -102.11 -54.23 26.28
CA PHE A 303 -103.17 -54.73 27.14
C PHE A 303 -103.64 -56.11 26.63
N PRO A 304 -103.67 -57.16 27.47
CA PRO A 304 -104.19 -58.45 27.08
C PRO A 304 -105.69 -58.33 26.81
N PHE A 305 -106.11 -58.69 25.59
CA PHE A 305 -107.52 -58.94 25.31
C PHE A 305 -108.01 -60.09 26.20
N PRO A 306 -109.11 -59.93 26.96
CA PRO A 306 -109.69 -61.01 27.71
C PRO A 306 -110.43 -61.95 26.75
N PHE A 307 -110.04 -63.22 26.74
CA PHE A 307 -110.84 -64.34 26.25
C PHE A 307 -111.72 -64.87 27.37
#